data_AF-A0A920SDR4-F1
#
_entry.id   AF-A0A920SDR4-F1
#
_cell.length_a   1.000
_cell.length_b   1.000
_cell.length_c   1.000
_cell.angle_alpha   90.00
_cell.angle_beta   90.00
_cell.angle_gamma   90.00
#
_symmetry.space_group_name_H-M   'P 1'
#
loop_
_entity.id
_entity.type
_entity.pdbx_description
1 polymer ?
#
loop_
_entity_poly.entity_id
_entity_poly.type
_entity_poly.pdbx_seq_one_letter_code
_entity_poly.pdbx_strand_id
1 'polypeptide(L)'
;MNTPVVSTLKAKGAFPEDNPLFVGVRGDQVNHYLEKCDLLFAVGSSLSPGRFSHGIPNALKKTIVHCTIDELHVNKVYPTAQAVIGTPNSLYRPLLQMRRAREVGLQERGG
;
A
#
# COMPACT_ATOMS: atom_id res chain seq x y z
N MET A 1 -2.06 11.33 -6.50
CA MET A 1 -2.41 9.91 -6.69
C MET A 1 -3.85 9.75 -6.26
N ASN A 2 -4.67 9.08 -7.07
CA ASN A 2 -6.09 8.83 -6.81
C ASN A 2 -6.26 7.32 -6.56
N THR A 3 -5.80 6.85 -5.40
CA THR A 3 -5.62 5.41 -5.10
C THR A 3 -6.44 5.05 -3.86
N PRO A 4 -7.23 3.97 -3.88
CA PRO A 4 -8.02 3.52 -2.73
C PRO A 4 -7.10 3.16 -1.55
N VAL A 5 -7.52 3.55 -0.35
CA VAL A 5 -6.80 3.30 0.91
C VAL A 5 -7.58 2.31 1.76
N VAL A 6 -6.91 1.22 2.10
CA VAL A 6 -7.37 0.22 3.08
C VAL A 6 -6.44 0.29 4.28
N SER A 7 -7.00 0.39 5.48
CA SER A 7 -6.20 0.30 6.71
C SER A 7 -6.27 -1.10 7.30
N THR A 8 -5.23 -1.47 8.06
CA THR A 8 -5.33 -2.55 9.04
C THR A 8 -6.13 -2.07 10.25
N LEU A 9 -6.52 -2.98 11.14
CA LEU A 9 -7.20 -2.59 12.38
C LEU A 9 -6.29 -1.76 13.28
N LYS A 10 -4.98 -2.07 13.32
CA LYS A 10 -3.99 -1.29 14.08
C LYS A 10 -3.72 0.10 13.52
N ALA A 11 -4.05 0.33 12.25
CA ALA A 11 -3.88 1.62 11.59
C ALA A 11 -5.21 2.38 11.43
N LYS A 12 -6.29 1.94 12.09
CA LYS A 12 -7.56 2.66 12.08
C LYS A 12 -7.36 4.08 12.61
N GLY A 13 -7.92 5.08 11.93
CA GLY A 13 -7.72 6.50 12.23
C GLY A 13 -6.42 7.13 11.72
N ALA A 14 -5.50 6.36 11.11
CA ALA A 14 -4.27 6.92 10.54
C ALA A 14 -4.49 7.67 9.21
N PHE A 15 -5.61 7.42 8.53
CA PHE A 15 -6.06 8.12 7.34
C PHE A 15 -7.47 8.69 7.60
N PRO A 16 -7.80 9.91 7.13
CA PRO A 16 -9.12 10.50 7.35
C PRO A 16 -10.22 9.58 6.80
N GLU A 17 -11.12 9.10 7.68
CA GLU A 17 -12.11 8.08 7.32
C GLU A 17 -13.28 8.65 6.50
N ASP A 18 -13.42 9.97 6.46
CA ASP A 18 -14.37 10.73 5.64
C ASP A 18 -13.85 11.02 4.22
N ASN A 19 -12.58 10.70 3.94
CA ASN A 19 -11.99 10.92 2.62
C ASN A 19 -12.58 9.93 1.59
N PRO A 20 -12.94 10.38 0.37
CA PRO A 20 -13.55 9.53 -0.65
C PRO A 20 -12.67 8.38 -1.13
N LEU A 21 -11.36 8.41 -0.86
CA LEU A 21 -10.44 7.31 -1.19
C LEU A 21 -10.36 6.26 -0.08
N PHE A 22 -10.91 6.51 1.11
CA PHE A 22 -10.91 5.54 2.19
C PHE A 22 -11.95 4.45 1.93
N VAL A 23 -11.47 3.24 1.68
CA VAL A 23 -12.34 2.06 1.44
C VAL A 23 -12.81 1.45 2.75
N GLY A 24 -11.96 1.51 3.79
CA GLY A 24 -12.27 1.02 5.12
C GLY A 24 -11.23 0.07 5.70
N VAL A 25 -11.62 -0.57 6.79
CA VAL A 25 -10.76 -1.47 7.58
C VAL A 25 -11.02 -2.95 7.26
N ARG A 26 -12.28 -3.34 7.02
CA ARG A 26 -12.75 -4.70 6.74
C ARG A 26 -14.07 -4.66 5.96
N GLY A 27 -14.50 -5.82 5.46
CA GLY A 27 -15.80 -6.02 4.81
C GLY A 27 -15.66 -6.27 3.31
N ASP A 28 -16.79 -6.52 2.66
CA ASP A 28 -16.82 -6.93 1.24
C ASP A 28 -16.21 -5.90 0.31
N GLN A 29 -16.39 -4.61 0.61
CA GLN A 29 -15.72 -3.53 -0.11
C GLN A 29 -14.19 -3.67 -0.08
N VAL A 30 -13.60 -3.96 1.08
CA VAL A 30 -12.15 -4.12 1.21
C VAL A 30 -11.68 -5.37 0.47
N ASN A 31 -12.42 -6.48 0.62
CA ASN A 31 -12.13 -7.72 -0.09
C ASN A 31 -12.16 -7.52 -1.60
N HIS A 32 -13.15 -6.78 -2.12
CA HIS A 32 -13.26 -6.45 -3.54
C HIS A 32 -12.00 -5.77 -4.10
N TYR A 33 -11.49 -4.75 -3.39
CA TYR A 33 -10.27 -4.06 -3.82
C TYR A 33 -9.02 -4.94 -3.69
N LEU A 34 -8.90 -5.72 -2.61
CA LEU A 34 -7.77 -6.64 -2.43
C LEU A 34 -7.76 -7.76 -3.46
N GLU A 35 -8.92 -8.29 -3.84
CA GLU A 35 -9.07 -9.30 -4.88
C GLU A 35 -8.68 -8.76 -6.25
N LYS A 36 -9.18 -7.58 -6.61
CA LYS A 36 -9.02 -7.00 -7.94
C LYS A 36 -7.71 -6.25 -8.18
N CYS A 37 -7.02 -5.79 -7.14
CA CYS A 37 -5.78 -5.04 -7.35
C CYS A 37 -4.72 -5.87 -8.05
N ASP A 38 -3.95 -5.25 -8.94
CA ASP A 38 -2.74 -5.81 -9.54
C ASP A 38 -1.48 -5.29 -8.83
N LEU A 39 -1.57 -4.13 -8.19
CA LEU A 39 -0.54 -3.50 -7.35
C LEU A 39 -1.03 -3.33 -5.91
N LEU A 40 -0.28 -3.86 -4.96
CA LEU A 40 -0.45 -3.60 -3.53
C LEU A 40 0.74 -2.82 -2.99
N PHE A 41 0.47 -1.60 -2.52
CA PHE A 41 1.48 -0.74 -1.88
C PHE A 41 1.32 -0.81 -0.36
N ALA A 42 2.09 -1.69 0.29
CA ALA A 42 1.97 -1.97 1.72
C ALA A 42 2.92 -1.10 2.54
N VAL A 43 2.39 -0.19 3.35
CA VAL A 43 3.18 0.73 4.17
C VAL A 43 2.97 0.47 5.65
N GLY A 44 4.07 0.30 6.39
CA GLY A 44 4.04 0.11 7.85
C GLY A 44 3.29 -1.16 8.30
N SER A 45 3.11 -2.12 7.39
CA SER A 45 2.44 -3.38 7.64
C SER A 45 3.46 -4.52 7.68
N SER A 46 3.27 -5.51 8.55
CA SER A 46 4.04 -6.76 8.49
C SER A 46 3.56 -7.72 7.40
N LEU A 47 2.45 -7.39 6.73
CA LEU A 47 1.72 -8.25 5.79
C LEU A 47 1.37 -9.64 6.35
N SER A 48 1.43 -9.81 7.68
CA SER A 48 1.05 -11.06 8.33
C SER A 48 -0.47 -11.14 8.38
N PRO A 49 -1.11 -12.17 7.79
CA PRO A 49 -2.56 -12.33 7.85
C PRO A 49 -3.02 -12.61 9.28
N GLY A 50 -4.22 -12.16 9.63
CA GLY A 50 -4.81 -12.48 10.92
C GLY A 50 -5.89 -11.51 11.35
N ARG A 51 -6.28 -11.55 12.62
CA ARG A 51 -7.40 -10.74 13.15
C ARG A 51 -7.21 -9.24 12.91
N PHE A 52 -5.98 -8.75 12.98
CA PHE A 52 -5.68 -7.31 12.89
C PHE A 52 -5.22 -6.84 11.50
N SER A 53 -4.98 -7.75 10.55
CA SER A 53 -4.39 -7.45 9.23
C SER A 53 -5.03 -8.28 8.11
N HIS A 54 -4.78 -7.94 6.86
CA HIS A 54 -5.42 -8.57 5.70
C HIS A 54 -4.59 -9.76 5.19
N GLY A 55 -5.26 -10.85 4.85
CA GLY A 55 -4.69 -11.81 3.91
C GLY A 55 -4.78 -11.24 2.51
N ILE A 56 -3.69 -11.37 1.73
CA ILE A 56 -3.65 -10.87 0.36
C ILE A 56 -4.04 -12.02 -0.59
N PRO A 57 -5.26 -12.01 -1.15
CA PRO A 57 -5.70 -13.07 -2.07
C PRO A 57 -4.84 -13.03 -3.34
N ASN A 58 -4.57 -14.18 -3.96
CA ASN A 58 -3.83 -14.25 -5.22
C ASN A 58 -2.48 -13.49 -5.22
N ALA A 59 -1.79 -13.40 -4.07
CA ALA A 59 -0.61 -12.56 -3.90
C ALA A 59 0.50 -12.81 -4.95
N LEU A 60 0.67 -14.05 -5.41
CA LEU A 60 1.65 -14.41 -6.46
C LEU A 60 1.37 -13.75 -7.82
N LYS A 61 0.14 -13.30 -8.07
CA LYS A 61 -0.26 -12.61 -9.31
C LYS A 61 -0.21 -11.08 -9.18
N LYS A 62 0.19 -10.57 -8.01
CA LYS A 62 0.18 -9.14 -7.69
C LYS A 62 1.60 -8.63 -7.57
N THR A 63 1.81 -7.40 -8.00
CA THR A 63 3.02 -6.65 -7.68
C THR A 63 2.86 -6.08 -6.28
N ILE A 64 3.70 -6.54 -5.34
CA ILE A 64 3.67 -6.05 -3.95
C ILE A 64 4.90 -5.18 -3.72
N VAL A 65 4.68 -3.91 -3.40
CA VAL A 65 5.72 -3.00 -2.91
C VAL A 65 5.57 -2.86 -1.41
N HIS A 66 6.64 -3.19 -0.67
CA HIS A 66 6.58 -3.30 0.79
C HIS A 66 7.50 -2.29 1.46
N CYS A 67 6.90 -1.32 2.12
CA CYS A 67 7.57 -0.29 2.90
C CYS A 67 7.47 -0.63 4.39
N THR A 68 8.58 -1.05 4.99
CA THR A 68 8.64 -1.53 6.39
C THR A 68 9.90 -1.03 7.07
N ILE A 69 9.87 -0.84 8.38
CA ILE A 69 11.08 -0.56 9.17
C ILE A 69 11.84 -1.84 9.53
N ASP A 70 11.14 -2.97 9.51
CA ASP A 70 11.67 -4.28 9.89
C ASP A 70 11.91 -5.12 8.63
N GLU A 71 13.18 -5.39 8.35
CA GLU A 71 13.64 -6.20 7.22
C GLU A 71 13.12 -7.64 7.29
N LEU A 72 12.90 -8.17 8.50
CA LEU A 72 12.40 -9.53 8.70
C LEU A 72 10.96 -9.71 8.22
N HIS A 73 10.24 -8.62 7.91
CA HIS A 73 8.92 -8.70 7.30
C HIS A 73 8.96 -8.81 5.77
N VAL A 74 10.06 -8.43 5.13
CA VAL A 74 10.19 -8.50 3.67
C VAL A 74 10.22 -9.97 3.24
N ASN A 75 9.43 -10.33 2.22
CA ASN A 75 9.31 -11.70 1.71
C ASN A 75 8.89 -12.76 2.76
N LYS A 76 8.54 -12.37 3.99
CA LYS A 76 8.18 -13.31 5.07
C LYS A 76 6.93 -14.12 4.76
N VAL A 77 5.94 -13.45 4.17
CA VAL A 77 4.61 -14.03 3.93
C VAL A 77 4.26 -14.05 2.44
N TYR A 78 4.57 -12.96 1.74
CA TYR A 78 4.30 -12.81 0.32
C TYR A 78 5.56 -12.33 -0.40
N PRO A 79 5.81 -12.78 -1.64
CA PRO A 79 6.87 -12.22 -2.46
C PRO A 79 6.65 -10.73 -2.71
N THR A 80 7.67 -9.92 -2.47
CA THR A 80 7.67 -8.47 -2.68
C THR A 80 8.54 -8.14 -3.89
N ALA A 81 7.98 -7.43 -4.86
CA ALA A 81 8.70 -6.98 -6.05
C ALA A 81 9.75 -5.91 -5.70
N GLN A 82 9.41 -5.05 -4.73
CA GLN A 82 10.32 -4.05 -4.20
C GLN A 82 10.08 -3.87 -2.71
N ALA A 83 11.17 -3.76 -1.95
CA ALA A 83 11.12 -3.42 -0.54
C ALA A 83 11.81 -2.07 -0.31
N VAL A 84 11.24 -1.26 0.57
CA VAL A 84 11.84 0.00 1.04
C VAL A 84 11.95 -0.09 2.55
N ILE A 85 13.17 -0.06 3.06
CA ILE A 85 13.46 -0.14 4.48
C ILE A 85 13.64 1.26 5.05
N GLY A 86 12.90 1.58 6.11
CA GLY A 86 13.07 2.87 6.78
C GLY A 86 11.96 3.23 7.75
N THR A 87 12.14 4.37 8.40
CA THR A 87 11.13 4.93 9.31
C THR A 87 9.92 5.46 8.53
N PRO A 88 8.72 5.55 9.15
CA PRO A 88 7.54 6.12 8.49
C PRO A 88 7.81 7.51 7.89
N ASN A 89 8.65 8.31 8.57
CA ASN A 89 9.06 9.64 8.09
C ASN A 89 9.93 9.61 6.83
N SER A 90 10.79 8.60 6.68
CA SER A 90 11.58 8.44 5.46
C SER A 90 10.79 7.77 4.33
N LEU A 91 9.71 7.03 4.65
CA LEU A 91 8.86 6.34 3.68
C LEU A 91 7.81 7.24 3.02
N TYR A 92 7.31 8.28 3.71
CA TYR A 92 6.33 9.21 3.11
C TYR A 92 6.95 10.11 2.03
N ARG A 93 8.23 10.49 2.17
CA ARG A 93 8.88 11.44 1.25
C ARG A 93 8.99 10.90 -0.19
N PRO A 94 9.47 9.66 -0.42
CA PRO A 94 9.51 9.08 -1.76
C PRO A 94 8.13 8.97 -2.42
N LEU A 95 7.07 8.70 -1.63
CA LEU A 95 5.70 8.63 -2.14
C LEU A 95 5.19 9.97 -2.67
N LEU A 96 5.48 11.07 -1.95
CA LEU A 96 5.19 12.42 -2.41
C LEU A 96 6.04 12.80 -3.65
N GLN A 97 7.26 12.30 -3.73
CA GLN A 97 8.19 12.60 -4.83
C GLN A 97 7.82 11.85 -6.12
N MET A 98 7.36 10.60 -6.01
CA MET A 98 6.80 9.83 -7.14
C MET A 98 5.56 10.49 -7.76
N ARG A 99 4.75 11.21 -6.96
CA ARG A 99 3.63 12.03 -7.47
C ARG A 99 4.14 13.13 -8.42
N ARG A 100 5.20 13.85 -8.02
CA ARG A 100 5.79 14.93 -8.84
C ARG A 100 6.45 14.43 -10.11
N ALA A 101 7.19 13.32 -10.04
CA ALA A 101 7.88 12.77 -11.21
C ALA A 101 6.90 12.35 -12.33
N ARG A 102 5.70 11.88 -11.97
CA ARG A 102 4.64 11.56 -12.95
C ARG A 102 3.97 12.80 -13.55
N GLU A 103 3.87 13.91 -12.80
CA GLU A 103 3.35 15.18 -13.32
C GLU A 103 4.32 15.79 -14.36
N VAL A 104 5.64 15.72 -14.09
CA VAL A 104 6.68 16.22 -15.02
C VAL A 104 6.78 15.35 -16.28
N GLY A 105 6.78 14.02 -16.15
CA GLY A 105 6.87 13.10 -17.31
C GLY A 105 5.64 13.09 -18.21
N LEU A 106 4.49 13.62 -17.76
CA LEU A 106 3.30 13.82 -18.59
C LEU A 106 3.37 15.13 -19.39
N GLN A 107 4.02 16.17 -18.87
CA GLN A 107 4.23 17.44 -19.58
C GLN A 107 5.25 17.30 -20.72
N GLU A 108 6.27 16.47 -20.57
CA GLU A 108 7.31 16.27 -21.61
C GLU A 108 6.88 15.35 -22.76
N ARG A 109 5.74 14.66 -22.64
CA ARG A 109 5.18 13.78 -23.69
C ARG A 109 4.04 14.41 -24.49
N GLY A 110 3.68 15.65 -24.18
CA GLY A 110 2.61 16.41 -24.84
C GLY A 110 3.11 17.68 -25.54
N GLY A 111 4.42 17.81 -25.76
CA GLY A 111 5.05 18.92 -26.50
C GLY A 111 5.56 18.47 -27.86
#